data_AF-G8U1S2-F1
#
_entry.id   AF-G8U1S2-F1
#
_cell.length_a   1.000
_cell.length_b   1.000
_cell.length_c   1.000
_cell.angle_alpha   90.00
_cell.angle_beta   90.00
_cell.angle_gamma   90.00
#
_symmetry.space_group_name_H-M   'P 1'
#
loop_
_entity.id
_entity.type
_entity.pdbx_description
1 polymer ?
#
loop_
_entity_poly.entity_id
_entity_poly.type
_entity_poly.pdbx_seq_one_letter_code
_entity_poly.pdbx_strand_id
1 'polypeptide(L)'
;MCDIHESTKNVEHALSHIADLLNLLGDQMKDWVAIIDDHSELPDAANHLSNALKLVLDASLEVTRASASLSSSTITITSPSDTHYAMPHNHSHPTDSHIHR
;
A
#
# COMPACT_ATOMS: atom_id res chain seq x y z
N MET A 1 12.27 -3.45 -14.37
CA MET A 1 11.97 -4.50 -13.37
C MET A 1 12.67 -4.14 -12.05
N CYS A 2 12.46 -2.91 -11.56
CA CYS A 2 13.16 -2.35 -10.38
C CYS A 2 12.18 -1.84 -9.32
N ASP A 3 10.98 -1.39 -9.72
CA ASP A 3 10.04 -0.71 -8.82
C ASP A 3 9.39 -1.61 -7.77
N ILE A 4 9.17 -2.89 -8.09
CA ILE A 4 8.51 -3.82 -7.15
C ILE A 4 9.48 -4.22 -6.02
N HIS A 5 10.74 -4.52 -6.35
CA HIS A 5 11.74 -4.96 -5.37
C HIS A 5 12.06 -3.89 -4.34
N GLU A 6 12.19 -2.63 -4.78
CA GLU A 6 12.41 -1.49 -3.89
C GLU A 6 11.18 -1.21 -3.01
N SER A 7 9.99 -1.27 -3.60
CA SER A 7 8.75 -1.01 -2.88
C SER A 7 8.42 -2.13 -1.86
N THR A 8 8.79 -3.39 -2.13
CA THR A 8 8.72 -4.49 -1.14
C THR A 8 9.66 -4.25 0.03
N LYS A 9 10.91 -3.85 -0.21
CA LYS A 9 11.86 -3.53 0.87
C LYS A 9 11.39 -2.37 1.76
N ASN A 10 10.73 -1.37 1.17
CA ASN A 10 10.20 -0.25 1.92
C ASN A 10 9.07 -0.69 2.87
N VAL A 11 8.21 -1.62 2.43
CA VAL A 11 7.18 -2.21 3.31
C VAL A 11 7.81 -3.05 4.42
N GLU A 12 8.79 -3.90 4.11
CA GLU A 12 9.50 -4.70 5.11
C GLU A 12 10.19 -3.82 6.17
N HIS A 13 10.88 -2.76 5.73
CA HIS A 13 11.51 -1.80 6.63
C HIS A 13 10.50 -1.09 7.52
N ALA A 14 9.40 -0.60 6.95
CA ALA A 14 8.35 0.08 7.71
C ALA A 14 7.64 -0.87 8.69
N LEU A 15 7.44 -2.14 8.34
CA LEU A 15 6.94 -3.17 9.27
C LEU A 15 7.91 -3.45 10.42
N SER A 16 9.22 -3.52 10.14
CA SER A 16 10.24 -3.65 11.18
C SER A 16 10.20 -2.46 12.15
N HIS A 17 10.08 -1.24 11.62
CA HIS A 17 9.97 -0.04 12.43
C HIS A 17 8.71 -0.04 13.32
N ILE A 18 7.56 -0.52 12.82
CA ILE A 18 6.36 -0.69 13.64
C ILE A 18 6.60 -1.67 14.79
N ALA A 19 7.31 -2.78 14.54
CA ALA A 19 7.60 -3.75 15.60
C ALA A 19 8.40 -3.12 16.74
N ASP A 20 9.41 -2.30 16.43
CA ASP A 20 10.19 -1.58 17.43
C ASP A 20 9.32 -0.57 18.21
N LEU A 21 8.42 0.14 17.54
CA LEU A 21 7.50 1.07 18.17
C LEU A 21 6.45 0.37 19.04
N LEU A 22 6.01 -0.83 18.67
CA LEU A 22 5.13 -1.66 19.50
C LEU A 22 5.83 -2.15 20.78
N ASN A 23 7.12 -2.47 20.69
CA ASN A 23 7.93 -2.78 21.86
C ASN A 23 8.05 -1.56 22.79
N LEU A 24 8.35 -0.39 22.23
CA LEU A 24 8.36 0.88 22.97
C LEU A 24 7.01 1.14 23.66
N LEU A 25 5.90 1.00 22.93
CA LEU A 25 4.56 1.16 23.48
C LEU A 25 4.30 0.17 24.63
N GLY A 26 4.74 -1.08 24.47
CA GLY A 26 4.65 -2.10 25.51
C GLY A 26 5.41 -1.73 26.78
N ASP A 27 6.60 -1.15 26.66
CA ASP A 27 7.38 -0.67 27.81
C ASP A 27 6.70 0.54 28.47
N GLN A 28 6.22 1.51 27.67
CA GLN A 28 5.46 2.65 28.20
C GLN A 28 4.16 2.23 28.90
N MET A 29 3.49 1.17 28.44
CA MET A 29 2.32 0.61 29.13
C MET A 29 2.69 -0.04 30.47
N LYS A 30 3.87 -0.68 30.58
CA LYS A 30 4.35 -1.22 31.87
C LYS A 30 4.65 -0.09 32.85
N ASP A 31 5.29 0.97 32.38
CA ASP A 31 5.56 2.18 33.18
C ASP A 31 4.26 2.82 33.64
N TRP A 32 3.27 2.94 32.75
CA TRP A 32 1.93 3.44 33.09
C TRP A 32 1.24 2.62 34.18
N VAL A 33 1.33 1.29 34.11
CA VAL A 33 0.76 0.39 35.13
C VAL A 33 1.48 0.55 36.47
N ALA A 34 2.79 0.78 36.47
CA ALA A 34 3.56 1.02 37.69
C ALA A 34 3.23 2.37 38.34
N ILE A 35 2.94 3.40 37.52
CA ILE A 35 2.70 4.79 37.96
C ILE A 35 1.24 5.03 38.37
N ILE A 36 0.30 4.16 38.01
CA ILE A 36 -1.13 4.38 38.31
C ILE A 36 -1.44 4.50 39.82
N ASP A 37 -0.58 3.93 40.67
CA ASP A 37 -0.66 4.03 42.14
C ASP A 37 0.02 5.31 42.68
N ASP A 38 0.95 5.92 41.93
CA ASP A 38 1.61 7.18 42.27
C ASP A 38 1.16 8.30 41.33
N HIS A 39 0.08 8.99 41.71
CA HIS A 39 -0.55 10.04 40.91
C HIS A 39 0.34 11.26 40.60
N SER A 40 1.53 11.35 41.19
CA SER A 40 2.44 12.48 40.98
C SER A 40 3.09 12.48 39.59
N GLU A 41 3.30 11.32 38.99
CA GLU A 41 3.94 11.15 37.66
C GLU A 41 2.94 10.85 36.53
N LEU A 42 1.64 10.80 36.85
CA LEU A 42 0.56 10.46 35.92
C LEU A 42 0.52 11.37 34.67
N PRO A 43 0.70 12.71 34.75
CA PRO A 43 0.67 13.56 33.56
C PRO A 43 1.81 13.24 32.58
N ASP A 44 3.00 12.96 33.10
CA ASP A 44 4.18 12.68 32.27
C ASP A 44 4.07 11.31 31.63
N ALA A 45 3.71 10.28 32.41
CA ALA A 45 3.48 8.94 31.88
C ALA A 45 2.39 8.92 30.79
N ALA A 46 1.38 9.81 30.89
CA ALA A 46 0.28 9.90 29.91
C ALA A 46 0.79 10.51 28.60
N ASN A 47 1.64 11.53 28.71
CA ASN A 47 2.30 12.14 27.56
C ASN A 47 3.22 11.15 26.86
N HIS A 48 4.00 10.37 27.59
CA HIS A 48 4.88 9.36 27.00
C HIS A 48 4.09 8.26 26.28
N LEU A 49 3.01 7.75 26.90
CA LEU A 49 2.12 6.77 26.28
C LEU A 49 1.42 7.34 25.02
N SER A 50 0.92 8.57 25.09
CA SER A 50 0.30 9.26 23.96
C SER A 50 1.28 9.45 22.79
N ASN A 51 2.52 9.84 23.08
CA ASN A 51 3.56 9.97 22.06
C ASN A 51 3.92 8.63 21.42
N ALA A 52 4.05 7.56 22.21
CA ALA A 52 4.31 6.21 21.69
C ALA A 52 3.17 5.74 20.76
N LEU A 53 1.90 5.95 21.17
CA LEU A 53 0.74 5.63 20.34
C LEU A 53 0.73 6.41 19.02
N LYS A 54 1.07 7.70 19.06
CA LYS A 54 1.15 8.53 17.86
C LYS A 54 2.20 8.02 16.88
N LEU A 55 3.38 7.63 17.38
CA LEU A 55 4.45 7.07 16.54
C LEU A 55 3.99 5.76 15.85
N VAL A 56 3.35 4.86 16.59
CA VAL A 56 2.82 3.60 16.03
C VAL A 56 1.79 3.87 14.92
N LEU A 57 0.90 4.84 15.13
CA LEU A 57 -0.12 5.22 14.14
C LEU A 57 0.50 5.84 12.87
N ASP A 58 1.46 6.74 13.03
CA ASP A 58 2.15 7.38 11.90
C ASP A 58 2.90 6.34 11.04
N ALA A 59 3.61 5.41 11.69
CA ALA A 59 4.31 4.33 11.00
C ALA A 59 3.33 3.34 10.31
N SER A 60 2.19 3.04 10.94
CA SER A 60 1.14 2.19 10.35
C SER A 60 0.53 2.81 9.10
N LEU A 61 0.37 4.14 9.09
CA LEU A 61 -0.10 4.88 7.92
C LEU A 61 0.92 4.85 6.77
N GLU A 62 2.22 4.91 7.09
CA GLU A 62 3.29 4.77 6.10
C GLU A 62 3.25 3.38 5.44
N VAL A 63 3.14 2.30 6.22
CA VAL A 63 2.98 0.93 5.69
C VAL A 63 1.76 0.82 4.80
N THR A 64 0.63 1.43 5.20
CA THR A 64 -0.61 1.42 4.41
C THR A 64 -0.40 2.09 3.05
N ARG A 65 0.27 3.25 3.01
CA ARG A 65 0.58 3.97 1.76
C ARG A 65 1.55 3.19 0.87
N ALA A 66 2.62 2.64 1.44
CA ALA A 66 3.59 1.83 0.70
C ALA A 66 2.94 0.55 0.13
N SER A 67 2.09 -0.11 0.90
CA SER A 67 1.33 -1.29 0.47
C SER A 67 0.32 -0.96 -0.62
N ALA A 68 -0.37 0.18 -0.54
CA ALA A 68 -1.28 0.65 -1.58
C ALA A 68 -0.53 0.97 -2.88
N SER A 69 0.68 1.53 -2.80
CA SER A 69 1.55 1.77 -3.95
C SER A 69 1.98 0.46 -4.63
N LEU A 70 2.33 -0.58 -3.86
CA LEU A 70 2.60 -1.93 -4.38
C LEU A 70 1.37 -2.54 -5.07
N SER A 71 0.20 -2.45 -4.44
CA SER A 71 -1.05 -2.96 -5.01
C SER A 71 -1.42 -2.25 -6.31
N SER A 72 -1.19 -0.94 -6.39
CA SER A 72 -1.41 -0.15 -7.60
C SER A 72 -0.39 -0.47 -8.71
N SER A 73 0.87 -0.77 -8.35
CA SER A 73 1.94 -1.12 -9.29
C SER A 73 1.79 -2.54 -9.84
N THR A 74 1.06 -3.41 -9.14
CA THR A 74 0.79 -4.80 -9.56
C THR A 74 -0.28 -4.89 -10.66
N ILE A 75 -1.06 -3.82 -10.90
CA ILE A 75 -2.12 -3.79 -11.92
C ILE A 75 -1.56 -3.58 -13.36
N THR A 76 -0.25 -3.39 -13.55
CA THR A 76 0.33 -3.15 -14.90
C THR A 76 1.43 -4.16 -15.27
N ILE A 77 1.21 -5.44 -14.99
CA ILE A 77 1.99 -6.52 -15.64
C ILE A 77 1.03 -7.64 -16.09
N THR A 78 0.23 -7.37 -17.13
CA THR A 78 -0.23 -8.39 -18.07
C THR A 78 0.05 -7.92 -19.49
N SER A 79 1.13 -8.50 -20.05
CA SER A 79 1.55 -8.60 -21.45
C SER A 79 1.96 -7.35 -22.24
N PRO A 80 3.24 -7.21 -22.59
CA PRO A 80 3.64 -6.52 -23.81
C PRO A 80 3.56 -7.49 -25.01
N SER A 81 2.80 -7.08 -26.02
CA SER A 81 2.92 -7.39 -27.46
C SER A 81 2.90 -8.86 -27.92
N ASP A 82 1.78 -9.25 -28.53
CA ASP A 82 1.85 -9.95 -29.83
C ASP A 82 1.33 -8.99 -30.91
N THR A 83 2.21 -8.74 -31.87
CA THR A 83 2.17 -7.70 -32.89
C THR A 83 1.24 -8.09 -34.04
N HIS A 84 0.39 -7.14 -34.47
CA HIS A 84 -0.29 -7.00 -35.77
C HIS A 84 -0.08 -8.11 -36.84
N TYR A 85 -1.18 -8.64 -37.42
CA TYR A 85 -1.32 -8.73 -38.89
C TYR A 85 -2.80 -8.84 -39.37
N ALA A 86 -3.14 -7.92 -40.29
CA ALA A 86 -4.26 -7.88 -41.25
C ALA A 86 -5.73 -7.68 -40.78
N MET A 87 -6.17 -6.42 -40.81
CA MET A 87 -7.55 -6.07 -41.19
C MET A 87 -7.72 -6.25 -42.71
N PRO A 88 -8.77 -6.92 -43.22
CA PRO A 88 -9.09 -6.91 -44.64
C PRO A 88 -9.63 -5.54 -45.06
N HIS A 89 -9.01 -5.01 -46.11
CA HIS A 89 -9.36 -3.77 -46.80
C HIS A 89 -10.78 -3.87 -47.38
N ASN A 90 -11.60 -2.86 -47.08
CA ASN A 90 -12.91 -2.65 -47.70
C ASN A 90 -12.71 -2.28 -49.18
N HIS A 91 -13.40 -2.96 -50.09
CA HIS A 91 -13.63 -2.47 -51.45
C HIS A 91 -15.12 -2.30 -51.68
N SER A 92 -15.48 -1.09 -52.06
CA SER A 92 -16.84 -0.55 -52.15
C SER A 92 -17.46 -0.78 -53.54
N HIS A 93 -18.76 -1.13 -53.55
CA HIS A 93 -19.83 -0.69 -54.50
C HIS A 93 -19.76 -1.17 -55.99
N PRO A 94 -20.80 -1.04 -56.86
CA PRO A 94 -22.25 -0.72 -56.71
C PRO A 94 -23.25 -1.73 -57.38
N THR A 95 -24.55 -1.46 -57.14
CA THR A 95 -25.76 -1.60 -58.03
C THR A 95 -26.33 -2.97 -58.45
N ASP A 96 -27.55 -3.22 -57.96
CA ASP A 96 -28.81 -3.32 -58.73
C ASP A 96 -28.85 -4.18 -60.00
N SER A 97 -29.63 -5.28 -59.99
CA SER A 97 -30.62 -5.60 -61.05
C SER A 97 -31.35 -6.94 -60.82
N HIS A 98 -32.67 -6.81 -60.87
CA HIS A 98 -33.74 -7.75 -61.23
C HIS A 98 -33.45 -9.08 -62.01
N ILE A 99 -34.22 -10.12 -61.62
CA ILE A 99 -35.08 -11.05 -62.41
C ILE A 99 -34.52 -12.35 -63.06
N HIS A 100 -35.37 -13.39 -62.90
CA HIS A 100 -35.64 -14.64 -63.64
C HIS A 100 -34.70 -15.85 -63.59
N ARG A 101 -35.20 -16.93 -62.98
CA ARG A 101 -35.63 -18.13 -63.73
C ARG A 101 -36.75 -18.87 -63.03
#